data_AF-A0A369YKW8-F1
#
_entry.id   AF-A0A369YKW8-F1
#
_cell.length_a   1.000
_cell.length_b   1.000
_cell.length_c   1.000
_cell.angle_alpha   90.00
_cell.angle_beta   90.00
_cell.angle_gamma   90.00
#
_symmetry.space_group_name_H-M   'P 1'
#
loop_
_entity.id
_entity.type
_entity.pdbx_description
1 polymer ?
#
loop_
_entity_poly.entity_id
_entity_poly.type
_entity_poly.pdbx_seq_one_letter_code
_entity_poly.pdbx_strand_id
1 'polypeptide(L)' 'MKPDHTLNDLLHVAKGKWYKLETQWKNLLNEGKRVEVNIKPIYSGSSKRPDSFEISYAVDGRVLPKEFIKNTPTGN' A
#
# COMPACT_ATOMS: atom_id res chain seq x y z
N MET A 1 -33.28 9.44 -1.65
CA MET A 1 -31.88 9.63 -2.05
C MET A 1 -31.13 8.38 -1.60
N LYS A 2 -30.76 7.49 -2.52
CA LYS A 2 -30.16 6.19 -2.18
C LYS A 2 -28.70 6.42 -1.78
N PRO A 3 -28.21 5.85 -0.66
CA PRO A 3 -26.79 5.89 -0.38
C PRO A 3 -26.08 5.17 -1.52
N ASP A 4 -25.10 5.87 -2.05
CA ASP A 4 -24.31 5.53 -3.21
C ASP A 4 -23.60 4.19 -2.99
N HIS A 5 -23.87 3.24 -3.88
CA HIS A 5 -23.16 1.95 -3.91
C HIS A 5 -21.64 2.11 -4.15
N THR A 6 -21.15 3.33 -4.40
CA THR A 6 -19.75 3.65 -4.70
C THR A 6 -18.83 3.72 -3.49
N LEU A 7 -19.34 4.03 -2.29
CA LEU A 7 -18.48 4.09 -1.09
C LEU A 7 -18.01 2.70 -0.67
N ASN A 8 -18.88 1.69 -0.76
CA ASN A 8 -18.53 0.31 -0.45
C ASN A 8 -17.57 -0.31 -1.49
N ASP A 9 -17.70 0.02 -2.78
CA ASP A 9 -16.78 -0.48 -3.82
C ASP A 9 -15.36 0.08 -3.68
N LEU A 10 -15.20 1.34 -3.23
CA LEU A 10 -13.90 1.89 -2.86
C LEU A 10 -13.35 1.26 -1.57
N LEU A 11 -14.21 0.94 -0.62
CA LEU A 11 -13.84 0.30 0.66
C LEU A 11 -13.42 -1.17 0.52
N HIS A 12 -13.92 -1.91 -0.48
CA HIS A 12 -13.46 -3.28 -0.74
C HIS A 12 -12.05 -3.32 -1.33
N VAL A 13 -11.68 -2.34 -2.17
CA VAL A 13 -10.29 -2.14 -2.66
C VAL A 13 -9.37 -1.71 -1.50
N ALA A 14 -9.91 -0.96 -0.54
CA ALA A 14 -9.18 -0.38 0.59
C ALA A 14 -9.03 -1.29 1.83
N LYS A 15 -9.18 -2.62 1.74
CA LYS A 15 -8.83 -3.54 2.86
C LYS A 15 -7.58 -4.38 2.61
N GLY A 16 -6.91 -4.16 1.48
CA GLY A 16 -5.69 -4.87 1.08
C GLY A 16 -4.44 -4.49 1.87
N LYS A 17 -3.32 -5.13 1.54
CA LYS A 17 -2.00 -4.84 2.16
C LYS A 17 -1.62 -3.35 2.12
N TRP A 18 -2.02 -2.64 1.06
CA TRP A 18 -1.81 -1.19 0.92
C TRP A 18 -2.43 -0.40 2.06
N TYR A 19 -3.71 -0.60 2.33
CA TYR A 19 -4.41 0.12 3.39
C TYR A 19 -3.80 -0.13 4.78
N LYS A 20 -3.36 -1.38 5.04
CA LYS A 20 -2.69 -1.72 6.30
C LYS A 20 -1.38 -0.95 6.46
N LEU A 21 -0.58 -0.86 5.41
CA LEU A 21 0.67 -0.10 5.42
C LEU A 21 0.42 1.41 5.58
N GLU A 22 -0.51 1.98 4.83
CA GLU A 22 -0.85 3.40 4.93
C GLU A 22 -1.38 3.77 6.31
N THR A 23 -2.24 2.92 6.90
CA THR A 23 -2.76 3.11 8.26
C THR A 23 -1.63 3.03 9.29
N GLN A 24 -0.72 2.07 9.16
CA GLN A 24 0.42 1.94 10.05
C GLN A 24 1.35 3.16 9.97
N TRP A 25 1.70 3.61 8.77
CA TRP A 25 2.52 4.80 8.59
C TRP A 25 1.84 6.05 9.14
N LYS A 26 0.54 6.22 8.92
CA LYS A 26 -0.25 7.31 9.51
C LYS A 26 -0.16 7.32 11.02
N ASN A 27 -0.31 6.17 11.68
CA ASN A 27 -0.22 6.07 13.14
C ASN A 27 1.18 6.43 13.65
N LEU A 28 2.24 5.93 12.99
CA LEU A 28 3.62 6.25 13.35
C LEU A 28 3.94 7.75 13.20
N LEU A 29 3.46 8.38 12.13
CA LEU A 29 3.59 9.82 11.93
C LEU A 29 2.83 10.61 13.02
N ASN A 30 1.64 10.15 13.41
CA ASN A 30 0.88 10.76 14.51
C ASN A 30 1.57 10.62 15.88
N GLU A 31 2.36 9.56 16.07
CA GLU A 31 3.21 9.38 17.25
C GLU A 31 4.48 10.27 17.23
N GLY A 32 4.66 11.09 16.18
CA GLY A 32 5.83 11.97 16.01
C GLY A 32 7.07 11.27 15.48
N LYS A 33 6.93 10.03 15.00
CA LYS A 33 8.05 9.27 14.41
C LYS A 33 8.30 9.69 12.97
N ARG A 34 9.54 9.54 12.54
CA ARG A 34 9.92 9.73 11.14
C ARG A 34 9.72 8.43 10.38
N VAL A 35 8.92 8.47 9.32
CA VAL A 35 8.71 7.33 8.42
C VAL A 35 9.30 7.67 7.05
N GLU A 36 10.22 6.83 6.58
CA GLU A 36 10.84 6.95 5.26
C GLU A 36 10.44 5.74 4.42
N VAL A 37 9.79 5.97 3.28
CA VAL A 37 9.25 4.90 2.43
C VAL A 37 9.86 4.99 1.04
N ASN A 38 10.28 3.84 0.50
CA ASN A 38 10.69 3.68 -0.88
C ASN A 38 9.86 2.54 -1.52
N ILE A 39 9.19 2.86 -2.61
CA ILE A 39 8.29 1.95 -3.35
C ILE A 39 8.87 1.76 -4.75
N LYS A 40 9.21 0.52 -5.08
CA LYS A 40 9.77 0.14 -6.39
C LYS A 40 8.76 -0.70 -7.16
N PRO A 41 8.25 -0.22 -8.31
CA PRO A 41 7.43 -1.05 -9.19
C PRO A 41 8.31 -2.11 -9.86
N ILE A 42 7.82 -3.34 -9.91
CA ILE A 42 8.47 -4.49 -10.54
C ILE A 42 7.64 -4.89 -11.76
N TYR A 43 8.27 -4.86 -12.93
CA TYR A 43 7.65 -5.20 -14.21
C TYR A 43 8.24 -6.50 -14.75
N SER A 44 7.40 -7.33 -15.36
CA SER A 44 7.77 -8.44 -16.19
C SER A 44 7.40 -8.11 -17.64
N GLY A 45 8.37 -8.30 -18.55
CA GLY A 45 8.21 -8.02 -19.97
C GLY A 45 7.95 -6.55 -20.31
N SER A 46 7.11 -6.30 -21.31
CA SER A 46 6.83 -4.97 -21.87
C SER A 46 5.51 -4.36 -21.38
N SER A 47 4.96 -4.84 -20.27
CA SER A 47 3.70 -4.33 -19.71
C SER A 47 3.84 -2.89 -19.23
N LYS A 48 2.80 -2.08 -19.45
CA LYS A 48 2.68 -0.72 -18.87
C LYS A 48 2.28 -0.74 -17.39
N ARG A 49 1.74 -1.87 -16.90
CA ARG A 49 1.36 -2.06 -15.50
C ARG A 49 2.42 -2.91 -14.80
N PRO A 50 2.91 -2.52 -13.62
CA PRO A 50 3.81 -3.37 -12.84
C PRO A 50 3.06 -4.61 -12.37
N ASP A 51 3.77 -5.72 -12.23
CA ASP A 51 3.23 -6.98 -11.69
C ASP A 51 3.21 -6.97 -10.16
N SER A 52 4.12 -6.23 -9.54
CA SER A 52 4.18 -6.08 -8.10
C SER A 52 4.94 -4.82 -7.68
N PHE A 53 4.91 -4.54 -6.38
CA PHE A 53 5.64 -3.45 -5.75
C PHE A 53 6.50 -4.03 -4.64
N GLU A 54 7.80 -3.72 -4.67
CA GLU A 54 8.71 -3.89 -3.53
C GLU A 54 8.64 -2.61 -2.68
N ILE A 55 8.26 -2.75 -1.42
CA ILE A 55 8.14 -1.65 -0.47
C ILE A 55 9.19 -1.85 0.62
N SER A 56 10.08 -0.87 0.75
CA SER A 56 11.07 -0.79 1.83
C SER A 56 10.80 0.46 2.63
N TYR A 57 10.71 0.36 3.95
CA TYR A 57 10.49 1.52 4.80
C TYR A 57 11.30 1.47 6.08
N ALA A 58 11.59 2.65 6.62
CA ALA A 58 12.30 2.83 7.88
C ALA A 58 11.50 3.72 8.82
N VAL A 59 11.62 3.44 10.11
CA VAL A 59 11.00 4.22 11.19
C VAL A 59 12.10 4.67 12.14
N ASP A 60 12.26 5.99 12.30
CA ASP A 60 13.34 6.59 13.09
C ASP A 60 14.74 6.04 12.74
N GLY A 61 15.00 5.90 11.43
CA GLY A 61 16.25 5.35 10.89
C GLY A 61 16.40 3.83 10.98
N ARG A 62 15.42 3.10 11.55
CA ARG A 62 15.43 1.63 11.61
C ARG A 62 14.70 1.04 10.42
N VAL A 63 15.43 0.33 9.56
CA VAL A 63 14.87 -0.35 8.39
C VAL A 63 14.02 -1.55 8.83
N LEU A 64 12.80 -1.61 8.32
CA LEU A 64 11.87 -2.72 8.55
C LEU A 64 11.90 -3.72 7.38
N PRO A 65 11.40 -4.96 7.59
CA PRO A 65 11.32 -5.95 6.54
C PRO A 65 10.60 -5.43 5.30
N LYS A 66 11.09 -5.82 4.12
CA LYS A 66 10.50 -5.45 2.85
C LYS A 66 9.14 -6.12 2.69
N GLU A 67 8.18 -5.36 2.18
CA GLU A 67 6.86 -5.85 1.83
C GLU A 67 6.71 -5.97 0.32
N PHE A 68 6.03 -7.03 -0.11
CA PHE A 68 5.72 -7.25 -1.52
C PHE A 68 4.21 -7.27 -1.72
N ILE A 69 3.72 -6.38 -2.57
CA ILE A 69 2.32 -6.32 -2.97
C ILE A 69 2.21 -6.65 -4.46
N LYS A 70 1.51 -7.74 -4.79
CA LYS A 70 1.20 -8.09 -6.18
C LYS A 70 0.09 -7.20 -6.72
N ASN A 71 0.23 -6.76 -7.96
CA ASN A 71 -0.78 -6.03 -8.70
C ASN A 71 -1.73 -7.03 -9.37
N THR A 72 -2.54 -7.73 -8.57
CA THR A 72 -3.57 -8.63 -9.11
C THR A 72 -4.83 -7.83 -9.41
N PRO A 73 -5.49 -8.07 -10.56
CA PRO A 73 -6.79 -7.45 -10.87
C PRO A 73 -7.89 -7.77 -9.84
N THR A 74 -7.71 -8.86 -9.09
CA THR A 74 -8.67 -9.35 -8.12
C THR A 74 -8.15 -9.07 -6.71
N GLY A 75 -8.73 -8.07 -6.06
CA GLY A 75 -8.69 -7.94 -4.61
C GLY A 75 -9.71 -8.91 -4.02
N ASN A 76 -9.25 -10.10 -3.62
CA ASN A 76 -10.04 -11.03 -2.81
C ASN A 76 -9.52 -11.02 -1.38
#